data_AF-A0A7C9D1P8-F1
#
_entry.id   AF-A0A7C9D1P8-F1
#
_cell.length_a   1.000
_cell.length_b   1.000
_cell.length_c   1.000
_cell.angle_alpha   90.00
_cell.angle_beta   90.00
_cell.angle_gamma   90.00
#
_symmetry.space_group_name_H-M   'P 1'
#
loop_
_entity.id
_entity.type
_entity.pdbx_description
1 polymer ?
#
loop_
_entity_poly.entity_id
_entity_poly.type
_entity_poly.pdbx_seq_one_letter_code
_entity_poly.pdbx_strand_id
1 'polypeptide(L)'
;VALECTLQSHPNMVILGEEVAASKLTLFDLTKQICDAVQARAEKDKYHGVILLPEGLIETIPEVYALLQEIHGLHREGVSIDNISAQLSPWASALFEFLPPFIKKQLLLHPESDDSAQ
;
A
#
# COMPACT_ATOMS: atom_id res chain seq x y z
N VAL A 1 16.00 0.89 6.68
CA VAL A 1 15.47 1.10 8.05
C VAL A 1 14.69 -0.12 8.55
N ALA A 2 13.63 -0.57 7.87
CA ALA A 2 12.79 -1.68 8.35
C ALA A 2 13.57 -2.99 8.66
N LEU A 3 14.54 -3.37 7.80
CA LEU A 3 15.37 -4.56 8.04
C LEU A 3 16.21 -4.47 9.32
N GLU A 4 16.86 -3.32 9.56
CA GLU A 4 17.68 -3.11 10.76
C GLU A 4 16.82 -3.14 12.03
N CYS A 5 15.67 -2.44 12.01
CA CYS A 5 14.71 -2.49 13.11
C CYS A 5 14.22 -3.93 13.37
N THR A 6 14.02 -4.73 12.32
CA THR A 6 13.61 -6.15 12.46
C THR A 6 14.66 -6.96 13.19
N LEU A 7 15.94 -6.81 12.82
CA LEU A 7 17.04 -7.55 13.45
C LEU A 7 17.23 -7.17 14.92
N GLN A 8 16.94 -5.92 15.30
CA GLN A 8 17.10 -5.45 16.68
C GLN A 8 15.88 -5.72 17.58
N SER A 9 14.66 -5.62 17.04
CA SER A 9 13.43 -5.65 17.83
C SER A 9 12.66 -6.98 17.75
N HIS A 10 13.03 -7.86 16.83
CA HIS A 10 12.38 -9.16 16.60
C HIS A 10 10.83 -9.06 16.57
N PRO A 11 10.25 -8.27 15.63
CA PRO A 11 8.80 -8.18 15.49
C PRO A 11 8.21 -9.54 15.14
N ASN A 12 6.89 -9.69 15.31
CA ASN A 12 6.23 -10.96 14.99
C ASN A 12 6.08 -11.18 13.48
N MET A 13 6.07 -10.09 12.72
CA MET A 13 6.02 -10.08 11.27
C MET A 13 6.69 -8.79 10.76
N VAL A 14 7.38 -8.89 9.63
CA VAL A 14 7.86 -7.74 8.85
C VAL A 14 7.43 -7.94 7.40
N ILE A 15 7.03 -6.86 6.73
CA ILE A 15 6.81 -6.87 5.28
C ILE A 15 7.95 -6.08 4.65
N LEU A 16 8.65 -6.69 3.69
CA LEU A 16 9.75 -6.05 2.97
C LEU A 16 9.29 -5.67 1.57
N GLY A 17 9.35 -4.39 1.23
CA GLY A 17 8.88 -3.88 -0.07
C GLY A 17 9.63 -4.53 -1.25
N GLU A 18 10.91 -4.86 -1.06
CA GLU A 18 11.73 -5.56 -2.05
C GLU A 18 11.16 -6.95 -2.38
N GLU A 19 10.66 -7.67 -1.37
CA GLU A 19 10.02 -8.98 -1.56
C GLU A 19 8.64 -8.84 -2.20
N VAL A 20 7.86 -7.81 -1.82
CA VAL A 20 6.56 -7.50 -2.42
C VAL A 20 6.71 -7.26 -3.92
N ALA A 21 7.67 -6.44 -4.32
CA ALA A 21 7.94 -6.15 -5.72
C ALA A 21 8.47 -7.38 -6.49
N ALA A 22 9.40 -8.14 -5.91
CA ALA A 22 9.98 -9.33 -6.55
C ALA A 22 8.94 -10.45 -6.76
N SER A 23 8.08 -10.66 -5.78
CA SER A 23 7.04 -11.70 -5.79
C SER A 23 5.71 -11.22 -6.40
N LYS A 24 5.62 -9.94 -6.80
CA LYS A 24 4.41 -9.29 -7.34
C LYS A 24 3.18 -9.50 -6.46
N LEU A 25 3.36 -9.37 -5.14
CA LEU A 25 2.27 -9.57 -4.19
C LEU A 25 1.23 -8.47 -4.36
N THR A 26 -0.04 -8.86 -4.34
CA THR A 26 -1.17 -7.92 -4.35
C THR A 26 -1.48 -7.41 -2.95
N LEU A 27 -2.26 -6.34 -2.85
CA LEU A 27 -2.78 -5.84 -1.56
C LEU A 27 -3.59 -6.94 -0.85
N PHE A 28 -4.31 -7.75 -1.62
CA PHE A 28 -5.05 -8.89 -1.10
C PHE A 28 -4.12 -9.96 -0.51
N ASP A 29 -3.04 -10.31 -1.21
CA ASP A 29 -2.07 -11.30 -0.73
C ASP A 29 -1.39 -10.84 0.57
N LEU A 30 -1.02 -9.55 0.66
CA LEU A 30 -0.43 -8.98 1.88
C LEU A 30 -1.43 -9.01 3.04
N THR A 31 -2.67 -8.61 2.80
CA THR A 31 -3.73 -8.64 3.82
C THR A 31 -3.96 -10.07 4.31
N LYS A 32 -4.01 -11.04 3.39
CA LYS A 32 -4.15 -12.46 3.72
C LYS A 32 -2.99 -12.96 4.56
N GLN A 33 -1.75 -12.66 4.20
CA GLN A 33 -0.57 -13.04 4.99
C GLN A 33 -0.62 -12.49 6.42
N ILE A 34 -1.07 -11.24 6.60
CA ILE A 34 -1.28 -10.66 7.92
C ILE A 34 -2.37 -11.42 8.69
N CYS A 35 -3.51 -11.69 8.06
CA CYS A 35 -4.60 -12.45 8.67
C CYS A 35 -4.17 -13.86 9.09
N ASP A 36 -3.45 -14.57 8.22
CA ASP A 36 -2.94 -15.92 8.48
C ASP A 36 -1.95 -15.90 9.66
N ALA A 37 -1.08 -14.90 9.74
CA ALA A 37 -0.16 -14.71 10.86
C ALA A 37 -0.89 -14.43 12.19
N VAL A 38 -1.94 -13.59 12.16
CA VAL A 38 -2.77 -13.31 13.33
C VAL A 38 -3.51 -14.58 13.78
N GLN A 39 -4.09 -15.33 12.86
CA GLN A 39 -4.77 -16.59 13.15
C GLN A 39 -3.82 -17.60 13.80
N ALA A 40 -2.64 -17.84 13.21
CA ALA A 40 -1.65 -18.79 13.73
C ALA A 40 -1.12 -18.41 15.13
N ARG A 41 -1.21 -17.13 15.51
CA ARG A 41 -0.91 -16.65 16.87
C ARG A 41 -2.10 -16.85 17.81
N ALA A 42 -3.32 -16.59 17.35
CA ALA A 42 -4.54 -16.80 18.13
C ALA A 42 -4.72 -18.28 18.52
N GLU A 43 -4.35 -19.22 17.63
CA GLU A 43 -4.32 -20.67 17.92
C GLU A 43 -3.35 -21.06 19.04
N LYS A 44 -2.44 -20.16 19.42
CA LYS A 44 -1.48 -20.31 20.52
C LYS A 44 -1.82 -19.42 21.72
N ASP A 45 -3.07 -18.96 21.81
CA ASP A 45 -3.58 -18.03 22.83
C ASP A 45 -2.80 -16.69 22.91
N LYS A 46 -2.20 -16.25 21.79
CA LYS A 46 -1.46 -14.98 21.69
C LYS A 46 -2.25 -13.93 20.92
N TYR A 47 -3.02 -13.11 21.64
CA TYR A 47 -3.83 -12.02 21.08
C TYR A 47 -3.12 -10.67 21.02
N HIS A 48 -1.79 -10.68 20.88
CA HIS A 48 -0.96 -9.49 20.76
C HIS A 48 0.11 -9.75 19.72
N GLY A 49 0.64 -8.68 19.13
CA GLY A 49 1.81 -8.75 18.27
C GLY A 49 2.20 -7.40 17.71
N VAL A 50 3.39 -7.35 17.13
CA VAL A 50 3.94 -6.18 16.45
C VAL A 50 4.25 -6.58 15.01
N ILE A 51 3.75 -5.77 14.07
CA ILE A 51 4.05 -5.87 12.64
C ILE A 51 4.85 -4.62 12.26
N LEU A 52 5.94 -4.82 11.54
CA LEU A 52 6.74 -3.73 10.99
C LEU A 52 6.40 -3.55 9.51
N LEU A 53 5.93 -2.36 9.15
CA LEU A 53 5.62 -1.96 7.78
C LEU A 53 6.52 -0.80 7.35
N PRO A 54 7.17 -0.85 6.18
CA PRO A 54 7.91 0.28 5.64
C PRO A 54 6.93 1.33 5.10
N GLU A 55 7.31 2.60 5.20
CA GLU A 55 6.51 3.75 4.75
C GLU A 55 6.12 3.63 3.26
N GLY A 56 7.12 3.43 2.39
CA GLY A 56 6.91 3.26 0.94
C GLY A 56 6.32 1.93 0.50
N LEU A 57 5.72 1.12 1.40
CA LEU A 57 5.16 -0.18 1.03
C LEU A 57 4.12 -0.07 -0.09
N ILE A 58 3.30 0.99 -0.05
CA ILE A 58 2.21 1.21 -1.01
C ILE A 58 2.73 1.32 -2.45
N GLU A 59 3.88 1.94 -2.67
CA GLU A 59 4.50 2.07 -4.00
C GLU A 59 5.10 0.76 -4.52
N THR A 60 5.37 -0.21 -3.65
CA THR A 60 5.94 -1.51 -4.05
C THR A 60 4.88 -2.51 -4.50
N ILE A 61 3.61 -2.27 -4.18
CA ILE A 61 2.49 -3.12 -4.60
C ILE A 61 2.15 -2.77 -6.06
N PRO A 62 2.28 -3.70 -7.02
CA PRO A 62 2.19 -3.38 -8.44
C PRO A 62 0.89 -2.69 -8.85
N GLU A 63 -0.23 -3.10 -8.25
CA GLU A 63 -1.55 -2.56 -8.58
C GLU A 63 -1.78 -1.15 -8.06
N VAL A 64 -1.28 -0.87 -6.87
CA VAL A 64 -1.38 0.47 -6.30
C VAL A 64 -0.39 1.41 -6.97
N TYR A 65 0.81 0.93 -7.32
CA TYR A 65 1.76 1.70 -8.10
C TYR A 65 1.18 2.14 -9.46
N ALA A 66 0.53 1.24 -10.19
CA ALA A 66 -0.10 1.59 -11.46
C ALA A 66 -1.21 2.66 -11.29
N LEU A 67 -2.03 2.53 -10.25
CA LEU A 67 -3.04 3.55 -9.91
C LEU A 67 -2.39 4.91 -9.61
N LEU A 68 -1.32 4.94 -8.80
CA LEU A 68 -0.59 6.16 -8.47
C LEU A 68 -0.01 6.83 -9.71
N GLN A 69 0.58 6.06 -10.63
CA GLN A 69 1.13 6.59 -11.88
C GLN A 69 0.04 7.20 -12.79
N GLU A 70 -1.15 6.60 -12.85
CA GLU A 70 -2.29 7.21 -13.57
C GLU A 70 -2.74 8.52 -12.92
N ILE A 71 -2.87 8.55 -11.60
CA ILE A 71 -3.25 9.76 -10.85
C ILE A 71 -2.22 10.88 -11.03
N HIS A 72 -0.93 10.58 -10.87
CA HIS A 72 0.16 11.55 -11.06
C HIS A 72 0.23 12.05 -12.50
N GLY A 73 -0.01 11.17 -13.49
CA GLY A 73 -0.13 11.56 -14.90
C GLY A 73 -1.23 12.60 -15.12
N LEU A 74 -2.44 12.34 -14.62
CA LEU A 74 -3.57 13.26 -14.72
C LEU A 74 -3.33 14.59 -13.98
N HIS A 75 -2.64 14.55 -12.84
CA HIS A 75 -2.22 15.76 -12.12
C HIS A 75 -1.26 16.61 -12.97
N ARG A 76 -0.27 16.00 -13.62
CA ARG A 76 0.68 16.71 -14.51
C ARG A 76 0.00 17.33 -15.73
N GLU A 77 -1.08 16.71 -16.20
CA GLU A 77 -1.93 17.25 -17.27
C GLU A 77 -2.83 18.41 -16.81
N GLY A 78 -2.88 18.70 -15.50
CA GLY A 78 -3.65 19.80 -14.94
C GLY A 78 -5.14 19.46 -14.74
N VAL A 79 -5.49 18.18 -14.69
CA VAL A 79 -6.85 17.73 -14.40
C VAL A 79 -7.21 18.07 -12.95
N SER A 80 -8.36 18.71 -12.75
CA SER A 80 -8.87 19.02 -11.41
C SER A 80 -9.13 17.73 -10.62
N ILE A 81 -8.83 17.73 -9.32
CA ILE A 81 -9.00 16.58 -8.42
C ILE A 81 -10.37 15.91 -8.55
N ASP A 82 -11.45 16.70 -8.67
CA ASP A 82 -12.83 16.21 -8.79
C ASP A 82 -13.09 15.39 -10.07
N ASN A 83 -12.25 15.56 -11.10
CA ASN A 83 -12.38 14.92 -12.41
C ASN A 83 -11.41 13.75 -12.61
N ILE A 84 -10.41 13.59 -11.74
CA ILE A 84 -9.39 12.53 -11.87
C ILE A 84 -10.04 11.15 -11.88
N SER A 85 -10.96 10.87 -10.95
CA SER A 85 -11.62 9.57 -10.85
C SER A 85 -12.42 9.18 -12.09
N ALA A 86 -12.90 10.16 -12.88
CA ALA A 86 -13.64 9.93 -14.11
C ALA A 86 -12.74 9.63 -15.32
N GLN A 87 -11.45 9.96 -15.23
CA GLN A 87 -10.47 9.76 -16.31
C GLN A 87 -9.52 8.57 -16.07
N LEU A 88 -9.62 7.91 -14.92
CA LEU A 88 -8.89 6.68 -14.63
C LEU A 88 -9.30 5.55 -15.59
N SER A 89 -8.35 4.65 -15.86
CA SER A 89 -8.64 3.42 -16.57
C SER A 89 -9.70 2.59 -15.83
N PRO A 90 -10.46 1.71 -16.51
CA PRO A 90 -11.49 0.90 -15.86
C PRO A 90 -10.96 0.07 -14.69
N TRP A 91 -9.71 -0.37 -14.79
CA TRP A 91 -9.06 -1.17 -13.76
C TRP A 91 -8.58 -0.31 -12.58
N ALA A 92 -7.94 0.83 -12.85
CA ALA A 92 -7.53 1.77 -11.81
C ALA A 92 -8.75 2.35 -11.07
N SER A 93 -9.83 2.65 -11.79
CA SER A 93 -11.10 3.10 -11.20
C SER A 93 -11.71 2.04 -10.27
N ALA A 94 -11.69 0.77 -10.66
CA ALA A 94 -12.18 -0.32 -9.79
C ALA A 94 -11.35 -0.44 -8.50
N LEU A 95 -10.02 -0.35 -8.60
CA LEU A 95 -9.14 -0.37 -7.42
C LEU A 95 -9.35 0.89 -6.55
N PHE A 96 -9.49 2.05 -7.16
CA PHE A 96 -9.78 3.30 -6.45
C PHE A 96 -11.10 3.21 -5.67
N GLU A 97 -12.15 2.68 -6.29
CA GLU A 97 -13.45 2.50 -5.63
C GLU A 97 -13.46 1.46 -4.53
N PHE A 98 -12.61 0.43 -4.64
CA PHE A 98 -12.39 -0.56 -3.59
C PHE A 98 -11.77 0.05 -2.32
N LEU A 99 -10.98 1.12 -2.44
CA LEU A 99 -10.29 1.73 -1.31
C LEU A 99 -11.24 2.55 -0.41
N PRO A 100 -10.96 2.59 0.92
CA PRO A 100 -11.73 3.42 1.84
C PRO A 100 -11.72 4.91 1.47
N PRO A 101 -12.78 5.68 1.80
CA PRO A 101 -12.88 7.09 1.42
C PRO A 101 -11.71 7.97 1.90
N PHE A 102 -11.09 7.64 3.03
CA PHE A 102 -9.95 8.41 3.55
C PHE A 102 -8.67 8.15 2.74
N ILE A 103 -8.42 6.90 2.32
CA ILE A 103 -7.29 6.54 1.45
C ILE A 103 -7.48 7.20 0.08
N LYS A 104 -8.69 7.12 -0.49
CA LYS A 104 -9.01 7.80 -1.75
C LYS A 104 -8.64 9.28 -1.72
N LYS A 105 -8.99 9.98 -0.63
CA LYS A 105 -8.64 11.39 -0.44
C LYS A 105 -7.13 11.60 -0.37
N GLN A 106 -6.39 10.76 0.35
CA GLN A 106 -4.93 10.86 0.44
C GLN A 106 -4.24 10.64 -0.90
N LEU A 107 -4.66 9.64 -1.68
CA LEU A 107 -4.09 9.36 -3.00
C LEU A 107 -4.31 10.50 -4.02
N LEU A 108 -5.34 11.32 -3.83
CA LEU A 108 -5.64 12.45 -4.69
C LEU A 108 -4.84 13.72 -4.33
N LEU A 109 -4.22 13.75 -3.14
CA LEU A 109 -3.37 14.87 -2.75
C LEU A 109 -2.09 14.88 -3.58
N HIS A 110 -1.56 16.07 -3.84
CA HIS A 110 -0.31 16.21 -4.57
C HIS A 110 0.86 15.82 -3.63
N PRO A 111 1.83 15.01 -4.08
CA PRO A 111 3.00 14.69 -3.27
C PRO A 111 3.79 15.97 -2.97
N GLU A 112 4.08 16.24 -1.69
CA GLU A 112 4.77 17.46 -1.25
C GLU A 112 6.28 17.43 -1.56
N SER A 113 6.83 16.29 -2.01
CA SER A 113 8.23 16.13 -2.40
C SER A 113 8.44 14.94 -3.34
N ASP A 114 9.17 15.16 -4.44
CA ASP A 114 9.72 14.16 -5.37
C ASP A 114 8.84 12.93 -5.66
N ASP A 115 7.67 13.14 -6.30
CA ASP A 115 6.77 12.14 -6.96
C ASP A 115 6.43 10.86 -6.16
N SER A 116 6.75 10.82 -4.87
CA SER A 116 6.59 9.69 -3.96
C SER A 116 5.37 9.91 -3.09
N ALA A 117 4.59 8.87 -2.93
CA ALA A 117 3.40 8.84 -2.10
C ALA A 117 3.84 8.82 -0.62
N GLN A 118 3.47 9.87 0.12
CA GLN A 118 3.67 9.99 1.57
C GLN A 118 2.41 9.59 2.35
#